data_AF-G7YYP0-F1
#
_entry.id   AF-G7YYP0-F1
#
_cell.length_a   1.000
_cell.length_b   1.000
_cell.length_c   1.000
_cell.angle_alpha   90.00
_cell.angle_beta   90.00
_cell.angle_gamma   90.00
#
_symmetry.space_group_name_H-M   'P 1'
#
loop_
_entity.id
_entity.type
_entity.pdbx_description
1 polymer ?
#
loop_
_entity_poly.entity_id
_entity_poly.type
_entity_poly.pdbx_seq_one_letter_code
_entity_poly.pdbx_strand_id
1 'polypeptide(L)'
;MLGGEAIEHENFSSIVNDIGLLHSLGIRLVVVYGARPQIDANLAAHHHEPLYHKNIRVTDAKTLELVKQAAGTLQLDITARLSMSLNNTPLQGAHINVVSGNFIIAQPLGVDDGVDYCHSGRIRRIDEDAIHRQLDSGAIVLMGPVAVSVTGESFNLTSEEIATQLAIKLKAEKMIGFCSSQGVTNDDGDIVSELFPNEAQARVEAQEEKGDYNSGTVRFLRGAVK
;
A
#
# COMPACT_ATOMS: atom_id res chain seq x y z
N MET A 1 5.34 0.73 -2.94
CA MET A 1 4.40 0.52 -1.82
C MET A 1 4.99 1.13 -0.56
N LEU A 2 4.32 2.13 0.00
CA LEU A 2 4.66 2.79 1.25
C LEU A 2 3.77 2.22 2.35
N GLY A 3 4.33 1.43 3.27
CA GLY A 3 3.59 0.98 4.45
C GLY A 3 3.16 2.19 5.31
N GLY A 4 2.12 2.02 6.13
CA GLY A 4 1.73 3.09 7.06
C GLY A 4 2.84 3.40 8.06
N GLU A 5 3.65 2.39 8.40
CA GLU A 5 4.86 2.48 9.22
C GLU A 5 5.92 3.38 8.57
N ALA A 6 6.07 3.30 7.24
CA ALA A 6 7.02 4.14 6.50
C ALA A 6 6.59 5.61 6.45
N ILE A 7 5.29 5.88 6.52
CA ILE A 7 4.73 7.24 6.50
C ILE A 7 4.86 7.91 7.88
N GLU A 8 4.72 7.15 8.96
CA GLU A 8 4.95 7.63 10.33
C GLU A 8 6.43 7.86 10.67
N HIS A 9 7.33 7.23 9.92
CA HIS A 9 8.76 7.32 10.18
C HIS A 9 9.33 8.72 9.90
N GLU A 10 10.28 9.18 10.72
CA GLU A 10 10.90 10.51 10.58
C GLU A 10 11.57 10.73 9.21
N ASN A 11 12.08 9.65 8.63
CA ASN A 11 12.70 9.65 7.29
C ASN A 11 11.70 9.79 6.12
N PHE A 12 10.39 9.88 6.38
CA PHE A 12 9.39 9.96 5.30
C PHE A 12 9.61 11.17 4.38
N SER A 13 10.13 12.28 4.92
CA SER A 13 10.47 13.46 4.11
C SER A 13 11.56 13.17 3.06
N SER A 14 12.56 12.34 3.40
CA SER A 14 13.59 11.92 2.45
C SER A 14 13.00 11.03 1.36
N ILE A 15 12.10 10.11 1.73
CA ILE A 15 11.39 9.23 0.78
C ILE A 15 10.59 10.07 -0.23
N VAL A 16 9.91 11.12 0.22
CA VAL A 16 9.19 12.04 -0.66
C VAL A 16 10.13 12.76 -1.62
N ASN A 17 11.30 13.22 -1.16
CA ASN A 17 12.31 13.84 -2.02
C ASN A 17 12.83 12.87 -3.09
N ASP A 18 13.05 11.60 -2.73
CA ASP A 18 13.50 10.56 -3.67
C ASP A 18 12.42 10.25 -4.71
N ILE A 19 11.15 10.18 -4.31
CA ILE A 19 10.01 10.05 -5.25
C ILE A 19 10.00 11.23 -6.23
N GLY A 20 10.23 12.44 -5.73
CA GLY A 20 10.38 13.65 -6.52
C GLY A 20 11.51 13.61 -7.55
N LEU A 21 12.67 13.13 -7.13
CA LEU A 21 13.82 12.97 -8.00
C LEU A 21 13.56 11.92 -9.09
N LEU A 22 12.98 10.77 -8.74
CA LEU A 22 12.62 9.75 -9.72
C LEU A 22 11.63 10.31 -10.76
N HIS A 23 10.65 11.10 -10.31
CA HIS A 23 9.69 11.76 -11.17
C HIS A 23 10.36 12.77 -12.13
N SER A 24 11.27 13.60 -11.62
CA SER A 24 11.98 14.59 -12.45
C SER A 24 12.93 13.95 -13.48
N LEU A 25 13.37 12.72 -13.23
CA LEU A 25 14.11 11.89 -14.18
C LEU A 25 13.21 11.22 -15.25
N GLY A 26 11.91 11.47 -15.24
CA GLY A 26 10.95 10.95 -16.22
C GLY A 26 10.44 9.54 -15.92
N ILE A 27 10.66 9.04 -14.70
CA ILE A 27 10.15 7.72 -14.29
C ILE A 27 8.65 7.84 -13.98
N ARG A 28 7.87 6.93 -14.56
CA ARG A 28 6.41 6.83 -14.32
C ARG A 28 6.16 6.15 -12.99
N LEU A 29 5.46 6.83 -12.08
CA LEU A 29 5.32 6.38 -10.70
C LEU A 29 3.86 6.12 -10.32
N VAL A 30 3.62 4.94 -9.76
CA VAL A 30 2.40 4.60 -9.04
C VAL A 30 2.77 4.37 -7.58
N VAL A 31 2.28 5.23 -6.69
CA VAL A 31 2.52 5.16 -5.25
C VAL A 31 1.30 4.55 -4.58
N VAL A 32 1.46 3.33 -4.09
CA VAL A 32 0.44 2.67 -3.25
C VAL A 32 0.83 2.85 -1.79
N TYR A 33 -0.07 3.40 -0.98
CA TYR A 33 0.15 3.56 0.46
C TYR A 33 -0.76 2.67 1.30
N GLY A 34 -0.22 2.19 2.42
CA GLY A 34 -0.98 1.51 3.48
C GLY A 34 -1.33 2.48 4.60
N ALA A 35 -2.20 2.03 5.51
CA ALA A 35 -2.68 2.85 6.63
C ALA A 35 -2.84 2.07 7.94
N ARG A 36 -2.24 0.88 8.08
CA ARG A 36 -2.52 -0.02 9.22
C ARG A 36 -2.27 0.64 10.58
N PRO A 37 -1.10 1.24 10.87
CA PRO A 37 -0.86 1.92 12.15
C PRO A 37 -1.87 3.05 12.42
N GLN A 38 -2.19 3.83 11.39
CA GLN A 38 -3.13 4.95 11.51
C GLN A 38 -4.56 4.48 11.76
N ILE A 39 -4.97 3.38 11.12
CA ILE A 39 -6.26 2.74 11.36
C ILE A 39 -6.30 2.21 12.80
N ASP A 40 -5.26 1.52 13.26
CA ASP A 40 -5.20 0.96 14.61
C ASP A 40 -5.22 2.06 15.67
N ALA A 41 -4.52 3.17 15.46
CA ALA A 41 -4.57 4.34 16.33
C ALA A 41 -5.98 4.96 16.38
N ASN A 42 -6.66 5.08 15.22
CA ASN A 42 -8.03 5.60 15.16
C ASN A 42 -9.01 4.67 15.89
N LEU A 43 -8.88 3.36 15.73
CA LEU A 43 -9.72 2.36 16.41
C LEU A 43 -9.52 2.42 17.93
N ALA A 44 -8.28 2.45 18.39
CA ALA A 44 -7.95 2.58 19.80
C ALA A 44 -8.51 3.87 20.42
N ALA A 45 -8.41 5.00 19.72
CA ALA A 45 -8.96 6.29 20.16
C ALA A 45 -10.50 6.28 20.30
N HIS A 46 -11.18 5.38 19.59
CA HIS A 46 -12.63 5.19 19.66
C HIS A 46 -13.04 3.98 20.52
N HIS A 47 -12.10 3.37 21.24
CA HIS A 47 -12.31 2.16 22.04
C HIS A 47 -12.97 1.03 21.24
N HIS A 48 -12.54 0.87 19.98
CA HIS A 48 -13.00 -0.17 19.08
C HIS A 48 -11.86 -1.14 18.81
N GLU A 49 -12.05 -2.42 19.08
CA GLU A 49 -10.98 -3.41 18.97
C GLU A 49 -10.77 -3.85 17.51
N PRO A 50 -9.52 -3.91 17.04
CA PRO A 50 -9.23 -4.39 15.68
C PRO A 50 -9.43 -5.90 15.58
N LEU A 51 -10.34 -6.34 14.70
CA LEU A 51 -10.56 -7.76 14.40
C LEU A 51 -9.81 -8.18 13.13
N TYR A 52 -9.17 -9.35 13.17
CA TYR A 52 -8.48 -9.94 12.02
C TYR A 52 -8.89 -11.41 11.85
N HIS A 53 -9.10 -11.83 10.59
CA HIS A 53 -9.27 -13.23 10.21
C HIS A 53 -8.34 -13.54 9.03
N LYS A 54 -7.52 -14.59 9.16
CA LYS A 54 -6.47 -14.96 8.17
C LYS A 54 -5.64 -13.76 7.71
N ASN A 55 -5.23 -12.91 8.68
CA ASN A 55 -4.38 -11.73 8.46
C ASN A 55 -5.02 -10.58 7.67
N ILE A 56 -6.31 -10.70 7.36
CA ILE A 56 -7.11 -9.64 6.76
C ILE A 56 -7.94 -9.02 7.88
N ARG A 57 -7.91 -7.69 7.98
CA ARG A 57 -8.75 -6.97 8.95
C ARG A 57 -10.21 -7.26 8.60
N VAL A 58 -11.03 -7.64 9.57
CA VAL A 58 -12.48 -7.66 9.38
C VAL A 58 -12.96 -6.21 9.51
N THR A 59 -13.61 -5.69 8.48
CA THR A 59 -13.97 -4.27 8.41
C THR A 59 -15.49 -4.14 8.48
N ASP A 60 -16.05 -4.03 9.68
CA ASP A 60 -17.47 -3.68 9.84
C ASP A 60 -17.74 -2.22 9.44
N ALA A 61 -19.00 -1.80 9.50
CA ALA A 61 -19.39 -0.45 9.10
C ALA A 61 -18.67 0.64 9.91
N LYS A 62 -18.45 0.42 11.22
CA LYS A 62 -17.79 1.39 12.08
C LYS A 62 -16.29 1.46 11.81
N THR A 63 -15.66 0.31 11.65
CA THR A 63 -14.27 0.18 11.24
C THR A 63 -14.04 0.85 9.88
N LEU A 64 -14.96 0.68 8.93
CA LEU A 64 -14.85 1.31 7.60
C LEU A 64 -14.82 2.84 7.69
N GLU A 65 -15.63 3.47 8.56
CA GLU A 65 -15.57 4.91 8.78
C GLU A 65 -14.17 5.36 9.23
N LEU A 66 -13.59 4.66 10.20
CA LEU A 66 -12.28 4.97 10.76
C LEU A 66 -11.15 4.69 9.76
N VAL A 67 -11.31 3.66 8.92
CA VAL A 67 -10.43 3.38 7.78
C VAL A 67 -10.47 4.52 6.77
N LYS A 68 -11.65 5.01 6.41
CA LYS A 68 -11.81 6.15 5.50
C LYS A 68 -11.15 7.42 6.04
N GLN A 69 -11.30 7.68 7.34
CA GLN A 69 -10.64 8.81 8.00
C GLN A 69 -9.12 8.70 7.90
N ALA A 70 -8.54 7.56 8.31
CA ALA A 70 -7.09 7.34 8.26
C ALA A 70 -6.55 7.45 6.82
N ALA A 71 -7.18 6.74 5.88
CA ALA A 71 -6.75 6.74 4.48
C ALA A 71 -6.89 8.12 3.82
N GLY A 72 -7.95 8.86 4.13
CA GLY A 72 -8.19 10.20 3.61
C GLY A 72 -7.17 11.22 4.13
N THR A 73 -6.90 11.22 5.44
CA THR A 73 -5.84 12.05 6.04
C THR A 73 -4.49 11.78 5.39
N LEU A 74 -4.09 10.50 5.29
CA LEU A 74 -2.84 10.12 4.65
C LEU A 74 -2.79 10.54 3.18
N GLN A 75 -3.89 10.42 2.43
CA GLN A 75 -3.94 10.88 1.04
C GLN A 75 -3.59 12.36 0.94
N LEU A 76 -4.22 13.19 1.78
CA LEU A 76 -4.02 14.63 1.81
C LEU A 76 -2.59 14.98 2.23
N ASP A 77 -2.06 14.30 3.26
CA ASP A 77 -0.70 14.54 3.77
C ASP A 77 0.37 14.16 2.74
N ILE A 78 0.24 12.99 2.11
CA ILE A 78 1.17 12.54 1.06
C ILE A 78 1.11 13.51 -0.13
N THR A 79 -0.10 13.89 -0.55
CA THR A 79 -0.29 14.85 -1.66
C THR A 79 0.37 16.19 -1.33
N ALA A 80 0.10 16.73 -0.14
CA ALA A 80 0.69 18.00 0.30
C ALA A 80 2.23 17.94 0.29
N ARG A 81 2.82 16.85 0.78
CA ARG A 81 4.27 16.67 0.81
C ARG A 81 4.88 16.56 -0.59
N LEU A 82 4.24 15.83 -1.51
CA LEU A 82 4.69 15.72 -2.90
C LEU A 82 4.52 17.03 -3.68
N SER A 83 3.59 17.89 -3.28
CA SER A 83 3.41 19.23 -3.85
C SER A 83 4.39 20.27 -3.32
N MET A 84 5.24 19.94 -2.34
CA MET A 84 6.21 20.89 -1.80
C MET A 84 7.34 21.16 -2.79
N SER A 85 7.30 22.30 -3.46
CA SER A 85 8.45 22.84 -4.21
C SER A 85 9.27 23.76 -3.31
N LEU A 86 9.99 23.19 -2.34
CA LEU A 86 10.91 23.94 -1.48
C LEU A 86 12.20 24.31 -2.23
N ASN A 87 12.76 25.48 -1.93
CA ASN A 87 14.08 25.87 -2.44
C ASN A 87 15.15 24.94 -1.84
N ASN A 88 16.15 24.56 -2.65
CA ASN A 88 17.24 23.62 -2.28
C ASN A 88 16.80 22.18 -1.99
N THR A 89 15.65 21.73 -2.50
CA THR A 89 15.33 20.30 -2.56
C THR A 89 15.37 19.84 -4.03
N PRO A 90 15.52 18.52 -4.30
CA PRO A 90 15.36 17.97 -5.65
C PRO A 90 13.99 18.27 -6.28
N LEU A 91 13.01 18.67 -5.46
CA LEU A 91 11.66 19.07 -5.84
C LEU A 91 11.55 20.55 -6.28
N GLN A 92 12.62 21.34 -6.17
CA GLN A 92 12.58 22.75 -6.56
C GLN A 92 12.24 22.90 -8.06
N GLY A 93 11.09 23.50 -8.35
CA GLY A 93 10.60 23.66 -9.73
C GLY A 93 10.01 22.39 -10.33
N ALA A 94 9.94 21.29 -9.57
CA ALA A 94 9.22 20.10 -9.98
C ALA A 94 7.71 20.38 -9.88
N HIS A 95 7.06 20.59 -11.02
CA HIS A 95 5.60 20.65 -11.10
C HIS A 95 5.02 19.23 -11.00
N ILE A 96 5.01 18.68 -9.79
CA ILE A 96 4.47 17.34 -9.54
C ILE A 96 2.95 17.43 -9.43
N ASN A 97 2.27 16.86 -10.42
CA ASN A 97 0.84 16.60 -10.32
C ASN A 97 0.62 15.24 -9.67
N VAL A 98 -0.15 15.20 -8.58
CA VAL A 98 -0.52 13.95 -7.89
C VAL A 98 -2.00 13.69 -8.12
N VAL A 99 -2.32 12.53 -8.66
CA VAL A 99 -3.69 12.14 -9.00
C VAL A 99 -4.10 10.91 -8.20
N SER A 100 -5.21 11.02 -7.47
CA SER A 100 -5.94 9.89 -6.88
C SER A 100 -7.31 9.81 -7.52
N GLY A 101 -7.88 8.61 -7.62
CA GLY A 101 -9.14 8.39 -8.31
C GLY A 101 -9.67 6.97 -8.19
N ASN A 102 -10.84 6.74 -8.79
CA ASN A 102 -11.55 5.46 -8.79
C ASN A 102 -11.00 4.47 -9.83
N PHE A 103 -9.67 4.30 -9.89
CA PHE A 103 -9.00 3.39 -10.83
C PHE A 103 -9.23 1.91 -10.50
N ILE A 104 -9.61 1.59 -9.26
CA ILE A 104 -9.86 0.24 -8.78
C ILE A 104 -11.34 0.08 -8.45
N ILE A 105 -11.94 -0.95 -9.04
CA ILE A 105 -13.24 -1.46 -8.64
C ILE A 105 -13.05 -2.67 -7.74
N ALA A 106 -13.61 -2.60 -6.54
CA ALA A 106 -13.56 -3.66 -5.53
C ALA A 106 -14.82 -4.52 -5.52
N GLN A 107 -14.70 -5.68 -4.87
CA GLN A 107 -15.78 -6.59 -4.51
C GLN A 107 -15.54 -7.15 -3.10
N PRO A 108 -16.59 -7.54 -2.36
CA PRO A 108 -16.43 -8.12 -1.04
C PRO A 108 -15.62 -9.42 -1.09
N LEU A 109 -14.88 -9.70 -0.01
CA LEU A 109 -14.30 -11.02 0.23
C LEU A 109 -15.38 -12.07 0.54
N GLY A 110 -16.47 -11.64 1.19
CA GLY A 110 -17.57 -12.50 1.60
C GLY A 110 -17.29 -13.18 2.94
N VAL A 111 -17.85 -14.37 3.12
CA VAL A 111 -17.70 -15.18 4.34
C VAL A 111 -16.69 -16.29 4.10
N ASP A 112 -15.74 -16.45 5.01
CA ASP A 112 -14.73 -17.51 5.01
C ASP A 112 -14.64 -18.14 6.40
N ASP A 113 -14.62 -19.46 6.50
CA ASP A 113 -14.66 -20.23 7.76
C ASP A 113 -15.71 -19.72 8.79
N GLY A 114 -16.87 -19.26 8.29
CA GLY A 114 -17.94 -18.72 9.12
C GLY A 114 -17.72 -17.29 9.63
N VAL A 115 -16.60 -16.65 9.26
CA VAL A 115 -16.30 -15.25 9.57
C VAL A 115 -16.68 -14.38 8.37
N ASP A 116 -17.55 -13.39 8.59
CA ASP A 116 -17.89 -12.38 7.57
C ASP A 116 -16.85 -11.26 7.57
N TYR A 117 -16.25 -11.02 6.40
CA TYR A 117 -15.30 -9.94 6.19
C TYR A 117 -15.95 -8.55 6.05
N CYS A 118 -17.28 -8.49 5.93
CA CYS A 118 -18.06 -7.26 5.81
C CYS A 118 -17.54 -6.38 4.65
N HIS A 119 -16.98 -5.20 4.98
CA HIS A 119 -16.41 -4.26 4.01
C HIS A 119 -14.94 -4.52 3.69
N SER A 120 -14.37 -5.65 4.07
CA SER A 120 -13.06 -6.06 3.53
C SER A 120 -13.25 -6.68 2.15
N GLY A 121 -12.47 -6.17 1.20
CA GLY A 121 -12.65 -6.49 -0.20
C GLY A 121 -11.37 -6.92 -0.87
N ARG A 122 -11.53 -7.31 -2.13
CA ARG A 122 -10.47 -7.63 -3.07
C ARG A 122 -10.69 -6.90 -4.38
N ILE A 123 -9.64 -6.84 -5.19
CA ILE A 123 -9.74 -6.19 -6.51
C ILE A 123 -10.64 -7.03 -7.42
N ARG A 124 -11.60 -6.36 -8.07
CA ARG A 124 -12.41 -6.94 -9.15
C ARG A 124 -11.90 -6.53 -10.52
N ARG A 125 -11.56 -5.24 -10.67
CA ARG A 125 -11.07 -4.67 -11.94
C ARG A 125 -10.18 -3.47 -11.68
N ILE A 126 -9.15 -3.31 -12.51
CA ILE A 126 -8.29 -2.13 -12.58
C ILE A 126 -8.56 -1.45 -13.93
N ASP A 127 -8.72 -0.12 -13.94
CA ASP A 127 -8.79 0.68 -15.15
C ASP A 127 -7.36 1.07 -15.59
N GLU A 128 -6.72 0.13 -16.29
CA GLU A 128 -5.33 0.26 -16.75
C GLU A 128 -5.16 1.46 -17.68
N ASP A 129 -6.09 1.65 -18.63
CA ASP A 129 -6.04 2.75 -19.59
C ASP A 129 -6.12 4.13 -18.89
N ALA A 130 -6.97 4.26 -17.87
CA ALA A 130 -7.05 5.49 -17.09
C ALA A 130 -5.76 5.79 -16.34
N ILE A 131 -5.13 4.77 -15.74
CA ILE A 131 -3.85 4.92 -15.05
C ILE A 131 -2.76 5.32 -16.06
N HIS A 132 -2.67 4.63 -17.20
CA HIS A 132 -1.70 4.95 -18.25
C HIS A 132 -1.84 6.38 -18.75
N ARG A 133 -3.06 6.87 -18.97
CA ARG A 133 -3.29 8.29 -19.34
C ARG A 133 -2.74 9.27 -18.31
N GLN A 134 -2.88 8.98 -17.00
CA GLN A 134 -2.31 9.84 -15.96
C GLN A 134 -0.78 9.79 -16.00
N LEU A 135 -0.19 8.59 -16.09
CA LEU A 135 1.26 8.42 -16.16
C LEU A 135 1.86 9.07 -17.41
N ASP A 136 1.18 8.99 -18.56
CA ASP A 136 1.60 9.61 -19.83
C ASP A 136 1.55 11.13 -19.77
N SER A 137 0.66 11.71 -18.94
CA SER A 137 0.62 13.16 -18.68
C SER A 137 1.65 13.64 -17.67
N GLY A 138 2.49 12.73 -17.15
CA GLY A 138 3.51 13.05 -16.16
C GLY A 138 2.96 13.20 -14.74
N ALA A 139 1.77 12.68 -14.44
CA ALA A 139 1.26 12.65 -13.07
C ALA A 139 1.81 11.45 -12.27
N ILE A 140 1.95 11.62 -10.96
CA ILE A 140 2.13 10.51 -10.03
C ILE A 140 0.74 10.01 -9.64
N VAL A 141 0.48 8.71 -9.83
CA VAL A 141 -0.78 8.09 -9.43
C VAL A 141 -0.67 7.61 -7.99
N LEU A 142 -1.49 8.18 -7.09
CA LEU A 142 -1.51 7.85 -5.66
C LEU A 142 -2.73 6.99 -5.35
N MET A 143 -2.49 5.81 -4.76
CA MET A 143 -3.53 4.80 -4.47
C MET A 143 -3.53 4.43 -2.99
N GLY A 144 -4.69 4.60 -2.35
CA GLY A 144 -4.91 4.19 -0.96
C GLY A 144 -5.58 2.82 -0.81
N PRO A 145 -5.76 2.36 0.44
CA PRO A 145 -6.36 1.04 0.73
C PRO A 145 -7.89 1.01 0.59
N VAL A 146 -8.55 2.12 0.24
CA VAL A 146 -10.01 2.18 0.09
C VAL A 146 -10.37 2.24 -1.39
N ALA A 147 -11.17 1.28 -1.85
CA ALA A 147 -11.68 1.22 -3.22
C ALA A 147 -13.21 1.13 -3.24
N VAL A 148 -13.81 1.48 -4.38
CA VAL A 148 -15.27 1.53 -4.54
C VAL A 148 -15.79 0.35 -5.37
N SER A 149 -17.04 -0.05 -5.17
CA SER A 149 -17.73 -1.00 -6.05
C SER A 149 -18.59 -0.29 -7.09
N VAL A 150 -19.15 -1.08 -8.02
CA VAL A 150 -20.14 -0.61 -9.00
C VAL A 150 -21.47 -0.20 -8.36
N THR A 151 -21.73 -0.60 -7.12
CA THR A 151 -22.93 -0.27 -6.33
C THR A 151 -22.75 0.99 -5.49
N GLY A 152 -21.56 1.61 -5.49
CA GLY A 152 -21.25 2.79 -4.67
C GLY A 152 -20.81 2.48 -3.24
N GLU A 153 -20.59 1.21 -2.92
CA GLU A 153 -20.05 0.80 -1.63
C GLU A 153 -18.52 0.98 -1.60
N SER A 154 -17.95 1.10 -0.41
CA SER A 154 -16.49 1.18 -0.23
C SER A 154 -15.99 -0.07 0.48
N PHE A 155 -14.82 -0.52 0.06
CA PHE A 155 -14.14 -1.67 0.63
C PHE A 155 -12.73 -1.31 1.06
N ASN A 156 -12.30 -1.90 2.18
CA ASN A 156 -10.94 -1.88 2.68
C ASN A 156 -10.16 -3.04 2.04
N LEU A 157 -9.13 -2.69 1.28
CA LEU A 157 -8.26 -3.61 0.55
C LEU A 157 -6.86 -3.59 1.18
N THR A 158 -6.11 -4.67 1.00
CA THR A 158 -4.71 -4.69 1.42
C THR A 158 -3.86 -3.88 0.44
N SER A 159 -2.98 -3.01 0.95
CA SER A 159 -2.04 -2.23 0.11
C SER A 159 -1.11 -3.12 -0.70
N GLU A 160 -0.79 -4.29 -0.17
CA GLU A 160 0.02 -5.33 -0.77
C GLU A 160 -0.67 -5.91 -2.01
N GLU A 161 -1.95 -6.30 -1.91
CA GLU A 161 -2.73 -6.76 -3.07
C GLU A 161 -2.84 -5.68 -4.13
N ILE A 162 -3.09 -4.43 -3.73
CA ILE A 162 -3.15 -3.29 -4.64
C ILE A 162 -1.82 -3.13 -5.39
N ALA A 163 -0.70 -3.08 -4.67
CA ALA A 163 0.63 -2.90 -5.25
C ALA A 163 0.98 -4.04 -6.22
N THR A 164 0.78 -5.29 -5.81
CA THR A 164 1.05 -6.46 -6.65
C THR A 164 0.18 -6.48 -7.90
N GLN A 165 -1.14 -6.30 -7.76
CA GLN A 165 -2.03 -6.34 -8.94
C GLN A 165 -1.78 -5.18 -9.89
N LEU A 166 -1.51 -3.97 -9.39
CA LEU A 166 -1.14 -2.84 -10.23
C LEU A 166 0.18 -3.11 -10.96
N ALA A 167 1.20 -3.63 -10.27
CA ALA A 167 2.48 -3.95 -10.90
C ALA A 167 2.32 -4.99 -12.03
N ILE A 168 1.54 -6.05 -11.80
CA ILE A 168 1.27 -7.09 -12.79
C ILE A 168 0.49 -6.52 -13.99
N LYS A 169 -0.60 -5.78 -13.74
CA LYS A 169 -1.48 -5.26 -14.79
C LYS A 169 -0.81 -4.19 -15.64
N LEU A 170 -0.12 -3.26 -15.00
CA LEU A 170 0.62 -2.19 -15.69
C LEU A 170 1.95 -2.69 -16.26
N LYS A 171 2.33 -3.96 -16.03
CA LYS A 171 3.61 -4.56 -16.44
C LYS A 171 4.81 -3.74 -15.98
N ALA A 172 4.76 -3.28 -14.73
CA ALA A 172 5.81 -2.45 -14.15
C ALA A 172 7.15 -3.22 -14.12
N GLU A 173 8.24 -2.55 -14.48
CA GLU A 173 9.57 -3.17 -14.47
C GLU A 173 10.08 -3.45 -13.05
N LYS A 174 9.61 -2.69 -12.06
CA LYS A 174 10.00 -2.82 -10.65
C LYS A 174 8.84 -2.53 -9.71
N MET A 175 8.70 -3.37 -8.68
CA MET A 175 7.89 -3.08 -7.49
C MET A 175 8.83 -2.85 -6.31
N ILE A 176 8.77 -1.67 -5.69
CA ILE A 176 9.59 -1.30 -4.53
C ILE A 176 8.70 -1.24 -3.29
N GLY A 177 9.06 -1.97 -2.24
CA GLY A 177 8.34 -1.99 -0.96
C GLY A 177 9.20 -1.44 0.18
N PHE A 178 8.62 -0.57 1.01
CA PHE A 178 9.27 -0.04 2.20
C PHE A 178 8.85 -0.81 3.44
N CYS A 179 9.80 -1.40 4.16
CA CYS A 179 9.57 -2.12 5.41
C CYS A 179 10.22 -1.40 6.60
N SER A 180 9.75 -1.73 7.80
CA SER A 180 10.28 -1.19 9.06
C SER A 180 11.61 -1.84 9.49
N SER A 181 12.05 -2.90 8.82
CA SER A 181 13.33 -3.59 9.01
C SER A 181 14.29 -3.34 7.86
N GLN A 182 15.54 -3.80 7.96
CA GLN A 182 16.55 -3.72 6.89
C GLN A 182 16.32 -4.77 5.77
N GLY A 183 15.06 -5.04 5.43
CA GLY A 183 14.68 -6.05 4.44
C GLY A 183 14.60 -7.47 5.02
N VAL A 184 14.96 -8.45 4.19
CA VAL A 184 14.92 -9.88 4.51
C VAL A 184 16.27 -10.28 5.11
N THR A 185 16.26 -10.93 6.27
CA THR A 185 17.47 -11.47 6.91
C THR A 185 17.55 -12.99 6.77
N ASN A 186 18.77 -13.53 6.75
CA ASN A 186 19.00 -14.97 6.90
C ASN A 186 18.93 -15.37 8.39
N ASP A 187 19.12 -16.65 8.68
CA ASP A 187 19.10 -17.16 10.06
C ASP A 187 20.26 -16.64 10.92
N ASP A 188 21.35 -16.18 10.28
CA ASP A 188 22.51 -15.57 10.92
C ASP A 188 22.31 -14.06 11.23
N GLY A 189 21.21 -13.47 10.76
CA GLY A 189 20.87 -12.05 10.94
C GLY A 189 21.44 -11.11 9.86
N ASP A 190 22.12 -11.64 8.85
CA ASP A 190 22.63 -10.87 7.71
C ASP A 190 21.54 -10.55 6.69
N ILE A 191 21.66 -9.39 6.03
CA ILE A 191 20.72 -8.94 4.99
C ILE A 191 20.91 -9.79 3.73
N VAL A 192 19.81 -10.38 3.26
CA VAL A 192 19.75 -11.10 1.99
C VAL A 192 19.49 -10.10 0.87
N SER A 193 20.50 -9.87 0.02
CA SER A 193 20.43 -8.89 -1.06
C SER A 193 19.64 -9.37 -2.28
N GLU A 194 19.59 -10.68 -2.51
CA GLU A 194 18.91 -11.29 -3.65
C GLU A 194 18.24 -12.60 -3.22
N LEU A 195 17.05 -12.85 -3.78
CA LEU A 195 16.24 -14.00 -3.45
C LEU A 195 15.49 -14.50 -4.68
N PHE A 196 15.61 -15.79 -4.99
CA PHE A 196 14.81 -16.38 -6.06
C PHE A 196 13.35 -16.61 -5.60
N PRO A 197 12.37 -16.61 -6.52
CA PRO A 197 10.95 -16.74 -6.15
C PRO A 197 10.61 -17.98 -5.32
N ASN A 198 11.25 -19.12 -5.61
CA ASN A 198 11.09 -20.37 -4.85
C ASN A 198 11.62 -20.25 -3.41
N GLU A 199 12.75 -19.57 -3.22
CA GLU A 199 13.33 -19.33 -1.90
C GLU A 199 12.49 -18.32 -1.09
N ALA A 200 11.94 -17.31 -1.78
CA ALA A 200 10.97 -16.38 -1.19
C ALA A 200 9.72 -17.10 -0.72
N GLN A 201 9.16 -18.00 -1.54
CA GLN A 201 8.00 -18.81 -1.17
C GLN A 201 8.27 -19.67 0.06
N ALA A 202 9.38 -20.41 0.07
CA ALA A 202 9.76 -21.25 1.20
C ALA A 202 9.94 -20.45 2.50
N ARG A 203 10.47 -19.21 2.41
CA ARG A 203 10.61 -18.32 3.57
C ARG A 203 9.27 -17.81 4.09
N VAL A 204 8.32 -17.50 3.19
CA VAL A 204 6.95 -17.12 3.59
C VAL A 204 6.32 -18.26 4.37
N GLU A 205 6.37 -19.48 3.85
CA GLU A 205 5.82 -20.68 4.51
C GLU A 205 6.46 -20.90 5.89
N ALA A 206 7.79 -20.82 5.99
CA ALA A 206 8.51 -20.99 7.26
C ALA A 206 8.21 -19.90 8.30
N GLN A 207 7.98 -18.64 7.89
CA GLN A 207 7.61 -17.55 8.81
C GLN A 207 6.15 -17.65 9.26
N GLU A 208 5.26 -18.07 8.37
CA GLU A 208 3.86 -18.36 8.68
C GLU A 208 3.75 -19.51 9.70
N GLU A 209 4.52 -20.60 9.53
CA GLU A 209 4.58 -21.70 10.51
C GLU A 209 5.05 -21.25 11.90
N LYS A 210 5.94 -20.25 11.97
CA LYS A 210 6.42 -19.65 13.24
C LYS A 210 5.43 -18.67 13.87
N GLY A 211 4.28 -18.43 13.23
CA GLY A 211 3.25 -17.52 13.73
C GLY A 211 3.44 -16.05 13.34
N ASP A 212 4.48 -15.71 12.58
CA ASP A 212 4.70 -14.35 12.10
C ASP A 212 4.01 -14.13 10.75
N TYR A 213 2.70 -13.94 10.79
CA TYR A 213 1.91 -13.74 9.58
C TYR A 213 1.81 -12.27 9.14
N ASN A 214 2.13 -11.34 10.05
CA ASN A 214 1.80 -9.92 9.93
C ASN A 214 3.02 -9.00 9.85
N SER A 215 4.24 -9.51 9.99
CA SER A 215 5.42 -8.68 9.75
C SER A 215 5.38 -8.06 8.35
N GLY A 216 5.99 -6.87 8.23
CA GLY A 216 6.12 -6.22 6.93
C GLY A 216 6.78 -7.16 5.91
N THR A 217 7.83 -7.87 6.33
CA THR A 217 8.60 -8.79 5.49
C THR A 217 7.75 -9.89 4.86
N VAL A 218 6.96 -10.64 5.64
CA VAL A 218 6.08 -11.70 5.09
C VAL A 218 5.09 -11.13 4.09
N ARG A 219 4.49 -9.98 4.43
CA ARG A 219 3.51 -9.30 3.59
C ARG A 219 4.11 -8.88 2.24
N PHE A 220 5.32 -8.34 2.23
CA PHE A 220 6.05 -7.98 1.01
C PHE A 220 6.42 -9.21 0.18
N LEU A 221 6.99 -10.25 0.79
CA LEU A 221 7.38 -11.47 0.09
C LEU A 221 6.16 -12.16 -0.55
N ARG A 222 5.03 -12.23 0.18
CA ARG A 222 3.78 -12.78 -0.36
C ARG A 222 3.27 -12.00 -1.57
N GLY A 223 3.48 -10.68 -1.59
CA GLY A 223 3.15 -9.84 -2.73
C GLY A 223 4.13 -9.98 -3.91
N ALA A 224 5.40 -10.29 -3.64
CA ALA A 224 6.47 -10.40 -4.64
C ALA A 224 6.51 -11.76 -5.36
N VAL A 225 5.99 -12.83 -4.76
CA VAL A 225 5.99 -14.18 -5.35
C VAL A 225 4.83 -14.43 -6.32
N LYS A 226 3.79 -13.59 -6.30
CA LYS A 226 2.60 -13.70 -7.16
C LYS A 226 2.85 -13.18 -8.57
#